data_AF-A0A9E3IV95-F1
#
_entry.id   AF-A0A9E3IV95-F1
#
_cell.length_a   1.000
_cell.length_b   1.000
_cell.length_c   1.000
_cell.angle_alpha   90.00
_cell.angle_beta   90.00
_cell.angle_gamma   90.00
#
_symmetry.space_group_name_H-M   'P 1'
#
loop_
_entity.id
_entity.type
_entity.pdbx_description
1 polymer ?
#
loop_
_entity_poly.entity_id
_entity_poly.type
_entity_poly.pdbx_seq_one_letter_code
_entity_poly.pdbx_strand_id
1 'polypeptide(L)' 'MNDRDVYLKLAEVAEELYKLSEQAETLVGEAALRTVAGNVAGAAKAIYEHVLGGDSAH' A
#
# COMPACT_ATOMS: atom_id res chain seq x y z
N MET A 1 0.82 -2.96 -17.50
CA MET A 1 1.06 -2.57 -16.11
C MET A 1 2.35 -3.27 -15.69
N ASN A 2 3.44 -2.52 -15.55
CA ASN A 2 4.72 -3.02 -15.05
C ASN A 2 4.77 -2.90 -13.52
N ASP A 3 5.85 -3.39 -12.90
CA ASP A 3 6.00 -3.38 -11.44
C ASP A 3 5.94 -1.96 -10.84
N ARG A 4 6.47 -0.96 -11.56
CA ARG A 4 6.37 0.44 -11.15
C ARG A 4 4.92 0.92 -11.14
N ASP A 5 4.13 0.56 -12.16
CA ASP A 5 2.71 0.89 -12.22
C ASP A 5 1.95 0.20 -11.06
N VAL A 6 2.28 -1.06 -10.76
CA VAL A 6 1.67 -1.80 -9.63
C VAL A 6 2.03 -1.14 -8.29
N TYR A 7 3.29 -0.79 -8.08
CA TYR A 7 3.76 -0.07 -6.89
C TYR A 7 2.99 1.24 -6.69
N LEU A 8 2.92 2.08 -7.72
CA LEU A 8 2.22 3.37 -7.65
C LEU A 8 0.76 3.18 -7.30
N LYS A 9 0.10 2.18 -7.90
CA LYS A 9 -1.32 1.93 -7.64
C LYS A 9 -1.57 1.43 -6.22
N LEU A 10 -0.74 0.52 -5.71
CA LEU A 10 -0.89 0.03 -4.34
C LEU A 10 -0.57 1.13 -3.32
N ALA A 11 0.41 1.99 -3.58
CA ALA A 11 0.72 3.12 -2.71
C ALA A 11 -0.46 4.11 -2.61
N GLU A 12 -1.08 4.43 -3.75
CA GLU A 12 -2.29 5.27 -3.80
C GLU A 12 -3.45 4.64 -3.00
N VAL A 13 -3.74 3.35 -3.22
CA VAL A 13 -4.82 2.63 -2.52
C VAL A 13 -4.57 2.58 -1.01
N ALA A 14 -3.31 2.36 -0.58
CA ALA A 14 -2.97 2.38 0.84
C ALA A 14 -3.26 3.75 1.47
N GLU A 15 -2.92 4.84 0.78
CA GLU A 15 -3.19 6.21 1.23
C GLU A 15 -4.70 6.50 1.32
N GLU A 16 -5.47 6.08 0.30
CA GLU A 16 -6.94 6.21 0.30
C GLU A 16 -7.57 5.46 1.47
N LEU A 17 -7.11 4.25 1.78
CA LEU A 17 -7.61 3.46 2.90
C LEU A 17 -7.26 4.10 4.26
N TYR A 18 -6.08 4.72 4.40
CA TYR A 18 -5.75 5.48 5.60
C TYR A 18 -6.67 6.70 5.76
N LYS A 19 -6.88 7.48 4.70
CA LYS A 19 -7.81 8.62 4.71
C LYS A 19 -9.23 8.19 5.05
N LEU A 20 -9.69 7.06 4.49
CA LEU A 20 -11.01 6.51 4.81
C LEU A 20 -11.10 6.04 6.26
N SER A 21 -10.00 5.50 6.82
CA SER A 21 -9.97 5.08 8.23
C SER A 21 -10.16 6.25 9.19
N GLU A 22 -9.66 7.44 8.85
CA GLU A 22 -9.85 8.67 9.64
C GLU A 22 -11.31 9.16 9.63
N GLN A 23 -12.10 8.74 8.65
CA GLN A 23 -13.52 9.07 8.52
C GLN A 23 -14.44 8.00 9.11
N ALA A 24 -13.90 6.90 9.64
CA ALA A 24 -14.70 5.80 10.15
C ALA A 24 -15.40 6.18 11.47
N GLU A 25 -16.72 6.00 11.53
CA GLU A 25 -17.53 6.32 12.71
C GLU A 25 -17.44 5.26 13.83
N THR A 26 -16.77 4.13 13.57
CA THR A 26 -16.65 3.03 14.54
C THR A 26 -15.21 2.56 14.66
N LEU A 27 -14.83 2.14 15.87
CA LEU A 27 -13.50 1.58 16.15
C LEU A 27 -13.21 0.33 15.31
N VAL A 28 -14.23 -0.50 15.05
CA VAL A 28 -14.08 -1.71 14.23
C VAL A 28 -13.80 -1.34 12.77
N GLY A 29 -14.53 -0.35 12.23
CA GLY A 29 -14.31 0.14 10.87
C GLY A 29 -12.93 0.79 10.71
N GLU A 30 -12.53 1.65 11.65
CA GLU A 30 -11.20 2.27 11.66
C GLU A 30 -10.10 1.20 11.67
N ALA A 31 -10.17 0.26 12.61
CA ALA A 31 -9.17 -0.79 12.75
C ALA A 31 -9.06 -1.65 11.49
N ALA A 32 -10.19 -2.07 10.91
CA ALA A 32 -10.22 -2.85 9.69
C ALA A 32 -9.54 -2.10 8.53
N LEU A 33 -9.90 -0.83 8.31
CA LEU A 33 -9.33 -0.01 7.24
C LEU A 33 -7.82 0.22 7.43
N ARG A 34 -7.38 0.52 8.65
CA ARG A 34 -5.94 0.66 8.97
C ARG A 34 -5.17 -0.64 8.74
N THR A 35 -5.73 -1.80 9.10
CA THR A 35 -5.10 -3.10 8.86
C THR A 35 -4.95 -3.37 7.37
N VAL A 36 -6.00 -3.13 6.57
CA VAL A 36 -5.92 -3.32 5.12
C VAL A 36 -4.92 -2.34 4.49
N ALA A 37 -4.96 -1.06 4.88
CA ALA A 37 -4.01 -0.05 4.42
C ALA A 37 -2.55 -0.47 4.67
N GLY A 38 -2.25 -0.96 5.88
CA GLY A 38 -0.92 -1.45 6.24
C GLY A 38 -0.45 -2.63 5.39
N ASN A 39 -1.34 -3.59 5.11
CA ASN A 39 -1.02 -4.74 4.25
C ASN A 39 -0.76 -4.30 2.81
N VAL A 40 -1.58 -3.39 2.27
CA VAL A 40 -1.41 -2.86 0.91
C VAL A 40 -0.10 -2.05 0.81
N ALA A 41 0.22 -1.23 1.80
CA ALA A 41 1.48 -0.50 1.87
C ALA A 41 2.69 -1.44 1.94
N GLY A 42 2.60 -2.53 2.72
CA GLY A 42 3.61 -3.57 2.77
C GLY A 42 3.83 -4.26 1.42
N ALA A 43 2.75 -4.56 0.70
CA ALA A 43 2.84 -5.11 -0.66
C ALA A 43 3.48 -4.13 -1.64
N ALA A 44 3.11 -2.85 -1.59
CA ALA A 44 3.74 -1.80 -2.41
C ALA A 44 5.26 -1.71 -2.13
N LYS A 45 5.65 -1.76 -0.85
CA LYS A 45 7.06 -1.74 -0.44
C LYS A 45 7.83 -2.93 -1.00
N ALA A 46 7.29 -4.15 -0.95
CA ALA A 46 7.95 -5.33 -1.48
C ALA A 46 8.21 -5.22 -3.00
N ILE A 47 7.26 -4.64 -3.75
CA ILE A 47 7.42 -4.39 -5.19
C ILE A 47 8.47 -3.30 -5.43
N TYR A 48 8.44 -2.21 -4.66
CA TYR A 48 9.46 -1.16 -4.75
C TYR A 48 10.87 -1.70 -4.51
N GLU A 49 11.04 -2.55 -3.49
CA GLU A 49 12.29 -3.22 -3.20
C GLU A 49 12.71 -4.18 -4.33
N HIS A 50 11.76 -4.89 -4.95
CA HIS A 50 12.05 -5.72 -6.14
C HIS A 50 12.54 -4.87 -7.32
N VAL A 51 11.88 -3.75 -7.60
CA VAL A 51 12.23 -2.84 -8.70
C VAL A 51 13.62 -2.23 -8.48
N LEU A 52 13.94 -1.77 -7.26
CA LEU A 52 15.27 -1.21 -6.95
C LEU A 52 16.36 -2.27 -6.83
N GLY A 53 16.03 -3.44 -6.27
CA GLY A 53 16.95 -4.57 -6.11
C GLY A 53 17.30 -5.23 -7.45
N GLY A 54 16.37 -5.23 -8.40
CA GLY A 54 16.58 -5.72 -9.76
C GLY A 54 17.57 -4.88 -10.58
N ASP A 55 17.63 -3.57 -10.33
CA ASP A 55 18.55 -2.64 -11.01
C ASP A 55 20.01 -2.76 -10.50
N SER A 56 20.21 -3.44 -9.36
CA SER A 56 21.53 -3.64 -8.73
C SER A 56 22.15 -5.01 -9.02
N ALA A 57 21.44 -5.89 -9.74
CA ALA A 57 21.78 -7.31 -9.90
C ALA A 57 22.22 -7.71 -11.33
N HIS A 58 22.44 -6.75 -12.23
CA HIS A 58 22.92 -6.99 -13.60
C HIS A 58 24.10 -6.11 -13.99
#